data_AF-A0AAW5JD37-F1
#
_entry.id   AF-A0AAW5JD37-F1
#
_cell.length_a   1.000
_cell.length_b   1.000
_cell.length_c   1.000
_cell.angle_alpha   90.00
_cell.angle_beta   90.00
_cell.angle_gamma   90.00
#
_symmetry.space_group_name_H-M   'P 1'
#
loop_
_entity.id
_entity.type
_entity.pdbx_description
1 polymer ?
#
loop_
_entity_poly.entity_id
_entity_poly.type
_entity_poly.pdbx_seq_one_letter_code
_entity_poly.pdbx_strand_id
1 'polypeptide(L)'
;MSNTRTQKLHAQHVLETIALGVAQPVALPRATIEEALREAIMDGRLEPGERLAQQAIANAFQVSRMPVREALRSLETQGYIAAQYHKSYLVTNGNEPPQ
;
A
#
# COMPACT_ATOMS: atom_id res chain seq x y z
N MET A 1 20.23 -7.13 -12.99
CA MET A 1 19.49 -8.11 -12.17
C MET A 1 19.66 -7.84 -10.67
N SER A 2 19.46 -6.59 -10.24
CA SER A 2 19.35 -6.23 -8.82
C SER A 2 18.23 -5.21 -8.73
N ASN A 3 17.04 -5.60 -8.27
CA ASN A 3 16.01 -4.59 -7.99
C ASN A 3 15.08 -4.92 -6.82
N THR A 4 15.02 -6.17 -6.36
CA THR A 4 14.07 -6.56 -5.31
C THR A 4 14.43 -6.05 -3.91
N ARG A 5 15.73 -5.88 -3.59
CA ARG A 5 16.16 -5.36 -2.28
C ARG A 5 15.98 -3.84 -2.17
N THR A 6 16.29 -3.12 -3.24
CA THR A 6 16.18 -1.64 -3.30
C THR A 6 14.72 -1.20 -3.29
N GLN A 7 13.87 -1.81 -4.13
CA GLN A 7 12.44 -1.49 -4.14
C GLN A 7 11.75 -1.80 -2.81
N LYS A 8 12.12 -2.91 -2.16
CA LYS A 8 11.55 -3.25 -0.84
C LYS A 8 11.89 -2.21 0.23
N LEU A 9 13.08 -1.62 0.19
CA LEU A 9 13.50 -0.59 1.14
C LEU A 9 12.79 0.74 0.89
N HIS A 10 12.58 1.11 -0.38
CA HIS A 10 11.86 2.33 -0.76
C HIS A 10 10.40 2.30 -0.29
N ALA A 11 9.62 1.30 -0.71
CA ALA A 11 8.21 1.19 -0.33
C ALA A 11 8.02 1.16 1.20
N GLN A 12 8.91 0.49 1.94
CA GLN A 12 8.84 0.46 3.40
C GLN A 12 9.00 1.85 4.03
N HIS A 13 9.98 2.63 3.55
CA HIS A 13 10.21 3.99 4.03
C HIS A 13 9.03 4.93 3.72
N VAL A 14 8.45 4.78 2.52
CA VAL A 14 7.26 5.53 2.10
C VAL A 14 6.07 5.21 3.01
N LEU A 15 5.83 3.93 3.31
CA LEU A 15 4.75 3.52 4.23
C LEU A 15 4.91 4.12 5.64
N GLU A 16 6.12 4.14 6.18
CA GLU A 16 6.42 4.76 7.47
C GLU A 16 6.14 6.27 7.44
N THR A 17 6.53 6.96 6.37
CA THR A 17 6.31 8.40 6.20
C THR A 17 4.83 8.74 6.11
N ILE A 18 4.07 7.97 5.33
CA ILE A 18 2.62 8.14 5.20
C ILE A 18 1.93 7.92 6.55
N ALA A 19 2.29 6.85 7.26
CA ALA A 19 1.68 6.52 8.54
C ALA A 19 1.91 7.59 9.62
N LEU A 20 3.08 8.24 9.63
CA LEU A 20 3.38 9.35 10.55
C LEU A 20 2.50 10.59 10.31
N GLY A 21 2.00 10.79 9.09
CA GLY A 21 1.12 11.91 8.73
C GLY A 21 -0.35 11.72 9.15
N VAL A 22 -0.74 10.53 9.60
CA VAL A 22 -2.12 10.23 9.97
C VAL A 22 -2.33 10.47 11.47
N ALA A 23 -3.02 11.56 11.83
CA ALA A 23 -3.34 11.91 13.21
C ALA A 23 -4.21 10.82 13.88
N GLN A 24 -3.75 10.25 15.00
CA GLN A 24 -4.41 9.09 15.63
C GLN A 24 -5.56 9.46 16.57
N PRO A 25 -6.66 8.68 16.50
CA PRO A 25 -7.19 8.01 17.67
C PRO A 25 -7.22 6.49 17.48
N VAL A 26 -7.43 5.77 18.59
CA VAL A 26 -7.47 4.30 18.68
C VAL A 26 -8.31 3.70 17.55
N ALA A 27 -7.67 2.88 16.71
CA ALA A 27 -8.15 2.27 15.47
C ALA A 27 -8.28 3.25 14.28
N LEU A 28 -7.28 3.22 13.39
CA LEU A 28 -7.37 3.91 12.10
C LEU A 28 -8.47 3.28 11.23
N PRO A 29 -9.45 4.07 10.75
CA PRO A 29 -10.47 3.58 9.83
C PRO A 29 -9.85 3.04 8.54
N ARG A 30 -10.47 1.99 7.96
CA ARG A 30 -10.14 1.47 6.62
C ARG A 30 -9.97 2.59 5.58
N ALA A 31 -10.89 3.56 5.60
CA ALA A 31 -10.90 4.68 4.66
C ALA A 31 -9.63 5.53 4.74
N THR A 32 -9.06 5.70 5.92
CA THR A 32 -7.83 6.48 6.11
C THR A 32 -6.61 5.77 5.52
N ILE A 33 -6.53 4.45 5.69
CA ILE A 33 -5.45 3.64 5.09
C ILE A 33 -5.59 3.66 3.56
N GLU A 34 -6.81 3.54 3.05
CA GLU A 34 -7.10 3.59 1.61
C GLU A 34 -6.70 4.93 1.00
N GLU A 35 -7.14 6.04 1.60
CA GLU A 35 -6.84 7.39 1.13
C GLU A 35 -5.33 7.63 1.06
N ALA A 36 -4.64 7.34 2.17
CA ALA A 36 -3.21 7.63 2.29
C ALA A 36 -2.36 6.82 1.29
N LEU A 37 -2.76 5.57 1.01
CA LEU A 37 -2.12 4.75 -0.03
C LEU A 37 -2.46 5.26 -1.44
N ARG A 38 -3.70 5.68 -1.68
CA ARG A 38 -4.14 6.21 -2.98
C ARG A 38 -3.38 7.48 -3.33
N GLU A 39 -3.32 8.43 -2.40
CA GLU A 39 -2.55 9.67 -2.55
C GLU A 39 -1.09 9.37 -2.85
N ALA A 40 -0.47 8.45 -2.11
CA ALA A 40 0.92 8.09 -2.36
C ALA A 40 1.17 7.47 -3.74
N ILE A 41 0.23 6.67 -4.26
CA ILE A 41 0.30 6.14 -5.63
C ILE A 41 0.12 7.26 -6.65
N MET A 42 -0.88 8.12 -6.47
CA MET A 42 -1.19 9.22 -7.40
C MET A 42 -0.09 10.29 -7.44
N ASP A 43 0.55 10.57 -6.31
CA ASP A 43 1.68 11.50 -6.20
C ASP A 43 3.01 10.89 -6.69
N GLY A 44 3.02 9.59 -7.06
CA GLY A 44 4.22 8.87 -7.46
C GLY A 44 5.20 8.55 -6.33
N ARG A 45 4.79 8.72 -5.06
CA ARG A 45 5.58 8.27 -3.90
C ARG A 45 5.65 6.75 -3.81
N LEU A 46 4.57 6.08 -4.24
CA LEU A 46 4.54 4.64 -4.50
C LEU A 46 4.51 4.44 -6.02
N GLU A 47 5.57 3.87 -6.56
CA GLU A 47 5.76 3.77 -8.00
C GLU A 47 5.13 2.49 -8.59
N PRO A 48 4.67 2.51 -9.85
CA PRO A 48 4.26 1.30 -10.56
C PRO A 48 5.27 0.15 -10.48
N GLY A 49 4.75 -1.05 -10.21
CA GLY A 49 5.57 -2.25 -10.03
C GLY A 49 6.13 -2.41 -8.62
N GLU A 50 5.97 -1.43 -7.73
CA GLU A 50 6.35 -1.60 -6.33
C GLU A 50 5.46 -2.59 -5.61
N ARG A 51 6.07 -3.35 -4.70
CA ARG A 51 5.37 -4.40 -3.95
C ARG A 51 4.89 -3.90 -2.60
N LEU A 52 3.57 -3.99 -2.40
CA LEU A 52 2.88 -3.70 -1.15
C LEU A 52 2.55 -4.99 -0.39
N ALA A 53 3.16 -5.18 0.78
CA ALA A 53 2.86 -6.32 1.63
C ALA A 53 1.87 -5.95 2.75
N GLN A 54 0.80 -6.74 2.92
CA GLN A 54 -0.21 -6.50 3.96
C GLN A 54 0.41 -6.31 5.36
N GLN A 55 1.39 -7.14 5.71
CA GLN A 55 2.05 -7.06 7.02
C GLN A 55 2.90 -5.79 7.18
N ALA A 56 3.57 -5.34 6.11
CA ALA A 56 4.37 -4.12 6.15
C ALA A 56 3.47 -2.89 6.38
N ILE A 57 2.35 -2.82 5.68
CA ILE A 57 1.35 -1.76 5.85
C ILE A 57 0.75 -1.81 7.26
N ALA A 58 0.33 -2.98 7.75
CA ALA A 58 -0.20 -3.13 9.10
C ALA A 58 0.78 -2.65 10.17
N ASN A 59 2.07 -2.96 10.01
CA ASN A 59 3.13 -2.50 10.90
C ASN A 59 3.34 -0.99 10.81
N ALA A 60 3.40 -0.41 9.61
CA ALA A 60 3.60 1.02 9.43
C ALA A 60 2.46 1.82 10.06
N PHE A 61 1.21 1.44 9.79
CA PHE A 61 0.02 2.11 10.31
C PHE A 61 -0.35 1.68 11.74
N GLN A 62 0.40 0.77 12.37
CA GLN A 62 0.14 0.25 13.73
C GLN A 62 -1.30 -0.27 13.92
N VAL A 63 -1.80 -1.03 12.93
CA VAL A 63 -3.16 -1.60 12.92
C VAL A 63 -3.14 -3.10 12.75
N SER A 64 -4.29 -3.74 13.00
CA SER A 64 -4.48 -5.15 12.64
C SER A 64 -4.53 -5.33 11.11
N ARG A 65 -4.35 -6.56 10.65
CA ARG A 65 -4.40 -6.90 9.21
C ARG A 65 -5.78 -6.78 8.56
N MET A 66 -6.86 -6.77 9.36
CA MET A 66 -8.23 -6.70 8.86
C MET A 66 -8.51 -5.42 8.07
N PRO A 67 -8.39 -4.20 8.64
CA PRO A 67 -8.65 -2.96 7.93
C PRO A 67 -7.71 -2.75 6.74
N VAL A 68 -6.45 -3.21 6.85
CA VAL A 68 -5.48 -3.18 5.75
C VAL A 68 -5.96 -4.01 4.56
N ARG A 69 -6.44 -5.23 4.81
CA ARG A 69 -6.93 -6.11 3.74
C ARG A 69 -8.15 -5.49 3.03
N GLU A 70 -9.03 -4.85 3.79
CA GLU A 70 -10.21 -4.19 3.22
C GLU A 70 -9.86 -2.95 2.40
N ALA A 71 -8.88 -2.15 2.86
CA ALA A 71 -8.37 -1.01 2.11
C ALA A 71 -7.71 -1.47 0.79
N LEU A 72 -6.84 -2.48 0.85
CA LEU A 72 -6.16 -3.02 -0.33
C LEU A 72 -7.15 -3.64 -1.33
N ARG A 73 -8.18 -4.37 -0.87
CA ARG A 73 -9.23 -4.89 -1.77
C ARG A 73 -9.95 -3.74 -2.49
N SER A 74 -10.23 -2.64 -1.80
CA SER A 74 -10.87 -1.48 -2.41
C SER A 74 -9.99 -0.85 -3.48
N LEU A 75 -8.69 -0.64 -3.18
CA LEU A 75 -7.71 -0.12 -4.16
C LEU A 75 -7.52 -1.05 -5.35
N GLU A 76 -7.55 -2.37 -5.13
CA GLU A 76 -7.48 -3.37 -6.19
C GLU A 76 -8.70 -3.29 -7.10
N THR A 77 -9.90 -3.16 -6.53
CA THR A 77 -11.16 -3.01 -7.31
C THR A 77 -11.15 -1.72 -8.13
N GLN A 78 -10.51 -0.67 -7.63
CA GLN A 78 -10.33 0.61 -8.32
C GLN A 78 -9.17 0.60 -9.34
N GLY A 79 -8.40 -0.49 -9.40
CA GLY A 79 -7.32 -0.65 -10.37
C GLY A 79 -6.03 0.11 -10.03
N TYR A 80 -5.82 0.55 -8.78
CA TYR A 80 -4.58 1.18 -8.29
C TYR A 80 -3.50 0.19 -7.88
N ILE A 81 -3.91 -1.06 -7.60
CA ILE A 81 -3.00 -2.15 -7.27
C ILE A 81 -3.53 -3.46 -7.87
N ALA A 82 -2.67 -4.46 -8.02
CA ALA A 82 -3.03 -5.80 -8.49
C ALA A 82 -2.56 -6.85 -7.49
N ALA A 83 -3.40 -7.85 -7.16
CA ALA A 83 -2.96 -8.95 -6.31
C ALA A 83 -1.80 -9.74 -6.92
N GLN A 84 -0.88 -10.14 -6.04
CA GLN A 84 0.23 -11.04 -6.34
C GLN A 84 0.26 -12.20 -5.34
N TYR A 85 1.11 -13.19 -5.59
CA TYR A 85 1.36 -14.30 -4.67
C TYR A 85 1.69 -13.84 -3.24
N HIS A 86 1.38 -14.69 -2.27
CA HIS A 86 1.74 -14.52 -0.85
C HIS A 86 1.21 -13.27 -0.15
N LYS A 87 -0.04 -12.85 -0.44
CA LYS A 87 -0.71 -11.74 0.25
C LYS A 87 0.00 -10.39 0.08
N SER A 88 0.60 -10.19 -1.09
CA SER A 88 1.11 -8.89 -1.53
C SER A 88 0.37 -8.40 -2.76
N TYR A 89 0.52 -7.12 -3.03
CA TYR A 89 -0.02 -6.43 -4.19
C TYR A 89 1.11 -5.71 -4.93
N LEU A 90 0.93 -5.45 -6.20
CA LEU A 90 1.79 -4.57 -7.00
C LEU A 90 1.06 -3.25 -7.25
N VAL A 91 1.75 -2.13 -7.12
CA VAL A 91 1.22 -0.81 -7.51
C VAL A 91 1.04 -0.77 -9.02
N THR A 92 -0.09 -0.24 -9.47
CA THR A 92 -0.41 -0.01 -10.87
C THR A 92 -0.67 1.48 -11.10
N ASN A 93 -0.70 1.90 -12.35
CA ASN A 93 -0.88 3.30 -12.73
C ASN A 93 -2.37 3.70 -12.82
N GLY A 94 -3.27 2.91 -12.21
CA GLY A 94 -4.71 3.16 -12.27
C GLY A 94 -5.41 2.75 -13.59
N ASN A 95 -4.76 2.01 -14.49
CA ASN A 95 -5.32 1.73 -15.83
C ASN A 95 -4.99 0.36 -16.45
N GLU A 96 -4.37 -0.58 -15.73
CA GLU A 96 -4.06 -1.89 -16.30
C GLU A 96 -4.43 -3.03 -15.33
N PRO A 97 -5.36 -3.93 -15.71
CA PRO A 97 -5.62 -5.14 -14.94
C PRO A 97 -4.42 -6.10 -15.04
N PRO A 98 -4.14 -6.91 -14.00
CA PRO A 98 -3.12 -7.94 -14.11
C PRO A 98 -3.56 -8.98 -15.16
N GLN A 99 -2.71 -9.22 -16.18
CA GLN A 99 -2.81 -10.40 -17.05
C GLN A 99 -2.38 -11.66 -16.31
#